data_AF-Q9CM19-F1
#
_entry.id   AF-Q9CM19-F1
#
_cell.length_a   1.000
_cell.length_b   1.000
_cell.length_c   1.000
_cell.angle_alpha   90.00
_cell.angle_beta   90.00
_cell.angle_gamma   90.00
#
_symmetry.space_group_name_H-M   'P 1'
#
loop_
_entity.id
_entity.type
_entity.pdbx_description
1 polymer ?
#
loop_
_entity_poly.entity_id
_entity_poly.type
_entity_poly.pdbx_seq_one_letter_code
_entity_poly.pdbx_strand_id
1 'polypeptide(L)'
;MMKKSLLVLAIGALCSLTASANFYVQGDLGVAKTKFSSYSEMNKTNIVPNVSVGYDLGAMRLALDYTHYGKFSGTSYFGVNQKEHVSTKIYGLGLSAFYDFNINSVLKPYVGMRLASNIFDIENKGSNFFRSEKTTKLGYGFIAGAQYGLMTNLFVNGGIEYNRLGRFSDTSVNQYGAKVGLRYDF
;
A
#
# COMPACT_ATOMS: atom_id res chain seq x y z
N MET A 1 -1.63 20.08 15.65
CA MET A 1 -2.87 19.71 14.93
C MET A 1 -2.66 19.91 13.43
N MET A 2 -2.18 18.88 12.70
CA MET A 2 -1.98 18.97 11.23
C MET A 2 -2.04 17.56 10.63
N LYS A 3 -3.23 17.02 10.34
CA LYS A 3 -3.36 15.73 9.64
C LYS A 3 -4.68 15.73 8.86
N LYS A 4 -4.62 15.99 7.56
CA LYS A 4 -5.58 15.55 6.51
C LYS A 4 -5.25 16.09 5.10
N SER A 5 -4.44 17.14 4.97
CA SER A 5 -4.24 17.81 3.66
C SER A 5 -3.03 17.37 2.82
N LEU A 6 -2.19 16.43 3.28
CA LEU A 6 -0.92 16.12 2.59
C LEU A 6 -1.10 15.21 1.36
N LEU A 7 -2.20 14.45 1.27
CA LEU A 7 -2.39 13.50 0.16
C LEU A 7 -2.84 14.19 -1.14
N VAL A 8 -3.49 15.36 -1.03
CA VAL A 8 -4.03 16.10 -2.19
C VAL A 8 -2.94 16.95 -2.87
N LEU A 9 -1.90 17.36 -2.14
CA LEU A 9 -0.81 18.19 -2.67
C LEU A 9 0.23 17.42 -3.49
N ALA A 10 0.31 16.09 -3.34
CA ALA A 10 1.28 15.27 -4.08
C ALA A 10 0.97 15.18 -5.59
N ILE A 11 -0.30 15.32 -5.98
CA ILE A 11 -0.72 15.26 -7.39
C ILE A 11 -0.35 16.55 -8.12
N GLY A 12 -0.43 17.71 -7.46
CA GLY A 12 -0.16 19.01 -8.09
C GLY A 12 1.33 19.33 -8.33
N ALA A 13 2.23 18.73 -7.55
CA ALA A 13 3.66 19.04 -7.61
C ALA A 13 4.46 18.23 -8.65
N LEU A 14 3.88 17.16 -9.22
CA LEU A 14 4.54 16.30 -10.21
C LEU A 14 4.38 16.78 -11.66
N CYS A 15 3.53 17.79 -11.91
CA CYS A 15 3.28 18.34 -13.24
C CYS A 15 4.47 19.12 -13.86
N SER A 16 5.61 19.21 -13.18
CA SER A 16 6.81 19.91 -13.69
C SER A 16 7.86 19.00 -14.35
N LEU A 17 7.65 17.67 -14.36
CA LEU A 17 8.60 16.73 -14.95
C LEU A 17 8.25 16.38 -16.40
N THR A 18 8.70 17.27 -17.29
CA THR A 18 9.22 16.97 -18.65
C THR A 18 8.22 16.56 -19.76
N ALA A 19 8.22 17.36 -20.83
CA ALA A 19 7.38 17.29 -22.02
C ALA A 19 7.75 16.15 -23.03
N SER A 20 8.17 14.97 -22.56
CA SER A 20 8.66 13.89 -23.45
C SER A 20 8.64 12.47 -22.86
N ALA A 21 8.14 12.26 -21.64
CA ALA A 21 8.46 11.05 -20.91
C ALA A 21 7.20 10.27 -20.54
N ASN A 22 7.24 8.96 -20.78
CA ASN A 22 6.23 7.94 -20.47
C ASN A 22 5.95 7.79 -18.95
N PHE A 23 6.08 8.86 -18.18
CA PHE A 23 5.70 8.89 -16.78
C PHE A 23 4.19 8.82 -16.67
N TYR A 24 3.75 8.19 -15.59
CA TYR A 24 2.37 8.19 -15.19
C TYR A 24 2.24 8.39 -13.69
N VAL A 25 1.11 8.92 -13.28
CA VAL A 25 0.70 8.94 -11.88
C VAL A 25 -0.52 8.06 -11.70
N GLN A 26 -0.60 7.37 -10.58
CA GLN A 26 -1.74 6.51 -10.28
C GLN A 26 -2.15 6.67 -8.82
N GLY A 27 -3.46 6.83 -8.61
CA GLY A 27 -4.08 6.89 -7.29
C GLY A 27 -5.11 5.77 -7.15
N ASP A 28 -4.90 4.91 -6.16
CA ASP A 28 -5.73 3.74 -5.90
C ASP A 28 -6.32 3.76 -4.50
N LEU A 29 -7.51 3.20 -4.39
CA LEU A 29 -8.18 2.93 -3.13
C LEU A 29 -8.59 1.47 -3.08
N GLY A 30 -8.15 0.76 -2.05
CA GLY A 30 -8.46 -0.65 -1.88
C GLY A 30 -9.11 -1.00 -0.57
N VAL A 31 -9.68 -2.19 -0.53
CA VAL A 31 -10.09 -2.87 0.70
C VAL A 31 -9.19 -4.08 0.88
N ALA A 32 -8.54 -4.17 2.03
CA ALA A 32 -7.58 -5.23 2.30
C ALA A 32 -7.71 -5.79 3.71
N LYS A 33 -7.60 -7.11 3.81
CA LYS A 33 -7.49 -7.83 5.09
C LYS A 33 -6.02 -8.06 5.41
N THR A 34 -5.58 -7.50 6.54
CA THR A 34 -4.24 -7.76 7.09
C THR A 34 -4.35 -8.84 8.16
N LYS A 35 -3.53 -9.88 8.05
CA LYS A 35 -3.43 -11.02 8.96
C LYS A 35 -2.09 -11.02 9.70
N PHE A 36 -2.15 -11.14 11.02
CA PHE A 36 -0.99 -11.36 11.88
C PHE A 36 -0.97 -12.84 12.30
N SER A 37 0.11 -13.55 12.00
CA SER A 37 0.15 -15.02 12.18
C SER A 37 -0.06 -15.46 13.63
N SER A 38 0.52 -14.73 14.58
CA SER A 38 0.51 -15.09 16.00
C SER A 38 -0.46 -14.26 16.83
N TYR A 39 -1.12 -13.28 16.20
CA TYR A 39 -2.08 -12.36 16.84
C TYR A 39 -3.34 -12.26 15.99
N SER A 40 -4.10 -13.35 15.91
CA SER A 40 -5.30 -13.45 15.07
C SER A 40 -6.38 -12.42 15.41
N GLU A 41 -6.42 -11.93 16.66
CA GLU A 41 -7.31 -10.87 17.13
C GLU A 41 -7.01 -9.50 16.49
N MET A 42 -5.79 -9.29 15.98
CA MET A 42 -5.41 -8.06 15.28
C MET A 42 -5.77 -8.08 13.79
N ASN A 43 -6.32 -9.18 13.29
CA ASN A 43 -6.73 -9.31 11.90
C ASN A 43 -7.86 -8.32 11.60
N LYS A 44 -7.62 -7.41 10.66
CA LYS A 44 -8.60 -6.37 10.34
C LYS A 44 -8.65 -6.10 8.85
N THR A 45 -9.86 -5.82 8.37
CA THR A 45 -10.08 -5.29 7.03
C THR A 45 -10.05 -3.75 7.10
N ASN A 46 -9.15 -3.14 6.34
CA ASN A 46 -8.98 -1.70 6.27
C ASN A 46 -9.16 -1.19 4.85
N ILE A 47 -9.52 0.08 4.74
CA ILE A 47 -9.37 0.85 3.50
C ILE A 47 -7.89 1.22 3.37
N VAL A 48 -7.32 0.96 2.20
CA VAL A 48 -5.89 1.11 1.90
C VAL A 48 -5.73 2.07 0.72
N PRO A 49 -5.51 3.38 0.97
CA PRO A 49 -5.14 4.31 -0.08
C PRO A 49 -3.68 4.10 -0.49
N ASN A 50 -3.43 4.27 -1.78
CA ASN A 50 -2.12 4.16 -2.40
C ASN A 50 -1.96 5.25 -3.48
N VAL A 51 -0.77 5.83 -3.55
CA VAL A 51 -0.40 6.75 -4.63
C VAL A 51 0.95 6.31 -5.18
N SER A 52 1.11 6.39 -6.49
CA SER A 52 2.35 6.00 -7.15
C SER A 52 2.70 6.92 -8.31
N VAL A 53 3.99 6.98 -8.60
CA VAL A 53 4.57 7.57 -9.80
C VAL A 53 5.30 6.45 -10.52
N GLY A 54 5.05 6.30 -11.80
CA GLY A 54 5.66 5.25 -12.59
C GLY A 54 6.16 5.72 -13.95
N TYR A 55 6.81 4.80 -14.64
CA TYR A 55 7.34 4.99 -15.98
C TYR A 55 6.95 3.78 -16.83
N ASP A 56 6.41 4.04 -18.02
CA ASP A 56 5.93 3.06 -18.98
C ASP A 56 7.00 2.78 -20.05
N LEU A 57 7.42 1.52 -20.16
CA LEU A 57 8.42 1.02 -21.10
C LEU A 57 7.74 0.24 -22.25
N GLY A 58 6.42 0.37 -22.40
CA GLY A 58 5.59 -0.33 -23.39
C GLY A 58 4.97 -1.60 -22.85
N ALA A 59 5.73 -2.70 -22.80
CA ALA A 59 5.26 -3.99 -22.25
C ALA A 59 5.50 -4.10 -20.74
N MET A 60 6.39 -3.27 -20.20
CA MET A 60 6.76 -3.26 -18.79
C MET A 60 6.50 -1.88 -18.20
N ARG A 61 6.15 -1.82 -16.92
CA ARG A 61 6.04 -0.58 -16.16
C ARG A 61 6.78 -0.68 -14.84
N LEU A 62 7.40 0.42 -14.44
CA LEU A 62 8.00 0.57 -13.12
C LEU A 62 7.19 1.59 -12.33
N ALA A 63 6.99 1.35 -11.04
CA ALA A 63 6.29 2.29 -10.17
C ALA A 63 6.94 2.40 -8.79
N LEU A 64 7.07 3.62 -8.31
CA LEU A 64 7.38 3.95 -6.92
C LEU A 64 6.08 4.36 -6.23
N ASP A 65 5.73 3.69 -5.13
CA ASP A 65 4.46 3.87 -4.45
C ASP A 65 4.60 4.19 -2.96
N TYR A 66 3.63 4.93 -2.43
CA TYR A 66 3.38 5.07 -1.00
C TYR A 66 2.03 4.45 -0.67
N THR A 67 2.00 3.50 0.26
CA THR A 67 0.79 2.80 0.69
C THR A 67 0.54 3.01 2.18
N HIS A 68 -0.68 3.39 2.55
CA HIS A 68 -1.10 3.42 3.95
C HIS A 68 -2.04 2.26 4.27
N TYR A 69 -1.54 1.21 4.92
CA TYR A 69 -2.32 0.00 5.25
C TYR A 69 -3.30 0.19 6.43
N GLY A 70 -3.25 1.36 7.08
CA GLY A 70 -4.17 1.74 8.15
C GLY A 70 -3.61 1.55 9.55
N LYS A 71 -4.53 1.58 10.52
CA LYS A 71 -4.25 1.40 11.94
C LYS A 71 -4.90 0.12 12.44
N PHE A 72 -4.12 -0.66 13.17
CA PHE A 72 -4.52 -1.91 13.79
C PHE A 72 -4.44 -1.69 15.29
N SER A 73 -5.45 -2.11 16.03
CA SER A 73 -5.49 -1.94 17.48
C SER A 73 -5.99 -3.23 18.09
N GLY A 74 -5.39 -3.62 19.19
CA GLY A 74 -5.76 -4.80 19.97
C GLY A 74 -5.54 -4.54 21.45
N THR A 75 -6.04 -5.45 22.26
CA THR A 75 -5.81 -5.46 23.71
C THR A 75 -4.88 -6.62 24.02
N SER A 76 -3.74 -6.33 24.65
CA SER A 76 -2.86 -7.38 25.19
C SER A 76 -3.01 -7.40 26.71
N TYR A 77 -3.03 -8.60 27.28
CA TYR A 77 -3.02 -8.80 28.73
C TYR A 77 -1.58 -9.06 29.17
N PHE A 78 -1.03 -8.16 29.98
CA PHE A 78 0.30 -8.33 30.58
C PHE A 78 0.15 -8.46 32.10
N GLY A 79 0.40 -9.66 32.63
CA GLY A 79 0.15 -9.98 34.05
C GLY A 79 -1.33 -10.15 34.41
N VAL A 80 -1.62 -10.33 35.71
CA VAL A 80 -2.93 -10.82 36.19
C VAL A 80 -4.07 -9.79 36.10
N ASN A 81 -3.82 -8.48 35.94
CA ASN A 81 -4.90 -7.47 35.95
C ASN A 81 -4.61 -6.14 35.21
N GLN A 82 -3.65 -6.08 34.26
CA GLN A 82 -3.38 -4.84 33.52
C GLN A 82 -3.74 -4.98 32.04
N LYS A 83 -4.77 -4.22 31.63
CA LYS A 83 -5.17 -4.07 30.22
C LYS A 83 -4.29 -3.03 29.56
N GLU A 84 -3.51 -3.45 28.57
CA GLU A 84 -2.74 -2.53 27.73
C GLU A 84 -3.36 -2.41 26.35
N HIS A 85 -3.52 -1.17 25.89
CA HIS A 85 -3.95 -0.89 24.53
C HIS A 85 -2.73 -0.80 23.62
N VAL A 86 -2.63 -1.77 22.71
CA VAL A 86 -1.58 -1.81 21.69
C VAL A 86 -2.18 -1.32 20.38
N SER A 87 -1.58 -0.28 19.80
CA SER A 87 -1.96 0.25 18.49
C SER A 87 -0.76 0.23 17.56
N THR A 88 -0.94 -0.26 16.35
CA THR A 88 0.10 -0.28 15.32
C THR A 88 -0.40 0.39 14.05
N LYS A 89 0.29 1.43 13.61
CA LYS A 89 0.05 2.05 12.30
C LYS A 89 1.07 1.48 11.31
N ILE A 90 0.59 1.05 10.15
CA ILE A 90 1.45 0.49 9.10
C ILE A 90 1.35 1.36 7.85
N TYR A 91 2.50 1.74 7.30
CA TYR A 91 2.63 2.41 6.02
C TYR A 91 3.94 2.00 5.37
N GLY A 92 4.05 2.07 4.05
CA GLY A 92 5.25 1.62 3.36
C GLY A 92 5.51 2.34 2.06
N LEU A 93 6.78 2.31 1.66
CA LEU A 93 7.26 2.73 0.35
C LEU A 93 7.59 1.48 -0.47
N GLY A 94 7.02 1.39 -1.66
CA GLY A 94 7.15 0.24 -2.54
C GLY A 94 7.78 0.59 -3.88
N LEU A 95 8.55 -0.34 -4.43
CA LEU A 95 9.00 -0.35 -5.81
C LEU A 95 8.37 -1.56 -6.49
N SER A 96 7.66 -1.32 -7.59
CA SER A 96 6.93 -2.35 -8.32
C SER A 96 7.37 -2.41 -9.77
N ALA A 97 7.36 -3.61 -10.32
CA ALA A 97 7.51 -3.87 -11.74
C ALA A 97 6.26 -4.63 -12.23
N PHE A 98 5.67 -4.16 -13.31
CA PHE A 98 4.48 -4.73 -13.93
C PHE A 98 4.79 -5.16 -15.37
N TYR A 99 4.19 -6.26 -15.79
CA TYR A 99 4.13 -6.69 -17.18
C TYR A 99 2.68 -6.55 -17.66
N ASP A 100 2.48 -5.76 -18.70
CA ASP A 100 1.16 -5.54 -19.31
C ASP A 100 1.01 -6.46 -20.52
N PHE A 101 -0.03 -7.29 -20.50
CA PHE A 101 -0.33 -8.20 -21.60
C PHE A 101 -1.04 -7.44 -22.72
N ASN A 102 -0.44 -7.48 -23.91
CA ASN A 102 -1.10 -6.97 -25.10
C ASN A 102 -2.02 -8.06 -25.69
N ILE A 103 -3.32 -7.91 -25.46
CA ILE A 103 -4.35 -8.78 -26.02
C ILE A 103 -5.13 -8.12 -27.17
N ASN A 104 -4.55 -7.09 -27.82
CA ASN A 104 -5.18 -6.31 -28.90
C ASN A 104 -6.59 -5.79 -28.52
N SER A 105 -6.76 -5.38 -27.27
CA SER A 105 -8.03 -4.89 -26.71
C SER A 105 -7.81 -3.62 -25.89
N VAL A 106 -8.89 -2.88 -25.65
CA VAL A 106 -8.92 -1.72 -24.73
C VAL A 106 -8.68 -2.14 -23.28
N LEU A 107 -9.00 -3.39 -22.96
CA LEU A 107 -8.65 -4.02 -21.68
C LEU A 107 -7.22 -4.57 -21.79
N LYS A 108 -6.33 -4.12 -20.90
CA LYS A 108 -4.96 -4.63 -20.79
C LYS A 108 -4.79 -5.34 -19.44
N PRO A 109 -4.78 -6.69 -19.40
CA PRO A 109 -4.43 -7.43 -18.20
C PRO A 109 -2.98 -7.14 -17.80
N TYR A 110 -2.66 -7.21 -16.52
CA TYR A 110 -1.29 -7.05 -16.04
C TYR A 110 -1.02 -7.94 -14.83
N VAL A 111 0.25 -8.28 -14.66
CA VAL A 111 0.78 -8.87 -13.43
C VAL A 111 1.98 -8.05 -12.97
N GLY A 112 2.24 -8.06 -11.68
CA GLY A 112 3.38 -7.34 -11.13
C GLY A 112 3.90 -7.95 -9.85
N MET A 113 5.13 -7.58 -9.54
CA MET A 113 5.78 -7.85 -8.27
C MET A 113 6.14 -6.53 -7.60
N ARG A 114 6.15 -6.56 -6.28
CA ARG A 114 6.41 -5.39 -5.45
C ARG A 114 7.42 -5.74 -4.37
N LEU A 115 8.38 -4.86 -4.16
CA LEU A 115 9.27 -4.86 -3.00
C LEU A 115 9.00 -3.61 -2.19
N ALA A 116 8.95 -3.71 -0.87
CA ALA A 116 8.59 -2.58 -0.03
C ALA A 116 9.36 -2.51 1.28
N SER A 117 9.63 -1.28 1.71
CA SER A 117 10.03 -0.96 3.06
C SER A 117 8.79 -0.50 3.83
N ASN A 118 8.34 -1.31 4.78
CA ASN A 118 7.15 -1.07 5.58
C ASN A 118 7.55 -0.65 7.00
N ILE A 119 6.98 0.46 7.47
CA ILE A 119 7.20 0.99 8.81
C ILE A 119 6.01 0.60 9.68
N PHE A 120 6.32 -0.06 10.78
CA PHE A 120 5.41 -0.43 11.85
C PHE A 120 5.61 0.57 12.99
N ASP A 121 4.70 1.52 13.11
CA ASP A 121 4.68 2.52 14.19
C ASP A 121 3.80 1.97 15.31
N ILE A 122 4.44 1.39 16.32
CA ILE A 122 3.82 0.69 17.44
C ILE A 122 3.72 1.66 18.61
N GLU A 123 2.51 1.90 19.08
CA GLU A 123 2.20 2.70 20.26
C GLU A 123 1.59 1.78 21.33
N ASN A 124 2.21 1.74 22.50
CA ASN A 124 1.70 1.06 23.70
C ASN A 124 1.23 2.11 24.71
N LYS A 125 -0.02 1.98 25.16
CA LYS A 125 -0.64 2.86 26.14
C LYS A 125 -1.13 2.06 27.34
N GLY A 126 -0.56 2.32 28.50
CA GLY A 126 -1.04 1.87 29.81
C GLY A 126 -1.43 3.06 30.69
N SER A 127 -1.93 2.78 31.90
CA SER A 127 -2.49 3.82 32.79
C SER A 127 -1.53 4.97 33.11
N ASN A 128 -0.21 4.71 33.14
CA ASN A 128 0.83 5.69 33.52
C ASN A 128 2.05 5.70 32.57
N PHE A 129 1.97 5.08 31.39
CA PHE A 129 3.11 5.06 30.46
C PHE A 129 2.67 5.12 28.98
N PHE A 130 3.50 5.77 28.17
CA PHE A 130 3.38 5.85 26.73
C PHE A 130 4.73 5.46 26.11
N ARG A 131 4.74 4.42 25.28
CA ARG A 131 5.93 4.03 24.52
C ARG A 131 5.59 3.94 23.04
N SER A 132 6.38 4.62 22.22
CA SER A 132 6.30 4.56 20.76
C SER A 132 7.60 3.97 20.22
N GLU A 133 7.48 2.96 19.38
CA GLU A 133 8.60 2.30 18.73
C GLU A 133 8.31 2.15 17.25
N LYS A 134 9.29 2.51 16.42
CA LYS A 134 9.18 2.37 14.97
C LYS A 134 10.10 1.26 14.51
N THR A 135 9.53 0.27 13.85
CA THR A 135 10.30 -0.82 13.25
C THR A 135 10.09 -0.84 11.75
N THR A 136 11.18 -0.76 11.00
CA THR A 136 11.17 -0.93 9.55
C THR A 136 11.36 -2.40 9.21
N LYS A 137 10.53 -2.93 8.31
CA LYS A 137 10.63 -4.29 7.79
C LYS A 137 10.56 -4.28 6.28
N LEU A 138 11.36 -5.14 5.68
CA LEU A 138 11.24 -5.43 4.25
C LEU A 138 10.07 -6.36 3.99
N GLY A 139 9.37 -6.09 2.89
CA GLY A 139 8.24 -6.86 2.41
C GLY A 139 8.31 -7.07 0.91
N TYR A 140 7.53 -8.02 0.44
CA TYR A 140 7.37 -8.34 -0.97
C TYR A 140 5.92 -8.68 -1.28
N GLY A 141 5.50 -8.54 -2.53
CA GLY A 141 4.15 -8.80 -2.93
C GLY A 141 3.98 -9.09 -4.41
N PHE A 142 2.79 -9.54 -4.75
CA PHE A 142 2.35 -9.84 -6.10
C PHE A 142 1.02 -9.16 -6.35
N ILE A 143 0.84 -8.66 -7.56
CA ILE A 143 -0.33 -7.92 -8.00
C ILE A 143 -0.79 -8.53 -9.32
N ALA A 144 -2.08 -8.72 -9.49
CA ALA A 144 -2.68 -9.12 -10.76
C ALA A 144 -3.95 -8.30 -10.99
N GLY A 145 -4.16 -7.82 -12.20
CA GLY A 145 -5.29 -6.95 -12.49
C GLY A 145 -5.49 -6.69 -13.97
N ALA A 146 -6.32 -5.70 -14.25
CA ALA A 146 -6.51 -5.19 -15.59
C ALA A 146 -6.72 -3.68 -15.56
N GLN A 147 -6.28 -3.02 -16.62
CA GLN A 147 -6.55 -1.61 -16.88
C GLN A 147 -7.46 -1.45 -18.09
N TYR A 148 -8.35 -0.47 -18.02
CA TYR A 148 -9.28 -0.11 -19.09
C TYR A 148 -9.04 1.35 -19.48
N GLY A 149 -8.78 1.62 -20.75
CA GLY A 149 -8.62 2.98 -21.26
C GLY A 149 -9.96 3.71 -21.32
N LEU A 150 -10.11 4.78 -20.52
CA LEU A 150 -11.27 5.67 -20.61
C LEU A 150 -11.07 6.75 -21.68
N MET A 151 -9.86 7.32 -21.71
CA MET A 151 -9.43 8.37 -22.64
C MET A 151 -7.97 8.11 -23.02
N THR A 152 -7.42 8.85 -23.99
CA THR A 152 -6.06 8.68 -24.51
C THR A 152 -4.99 8.60 -23.41
N ASN A 153 -5.16 9.37 -22.33
CA ASN A 153 -4.20 9.50 -21.24
C ASN A 153 -4.77 9.08 -19.88
N LEU A 154 -5.99 8.55 -19.82
CA LEU A 154 -6.67 8.22 -18.57
C LEU A 154 -7.17 6.78 -18.57
N PHE A 155 -6.73 6.03 -17.57
CA PHE A 155 -7.03 4.61 -17.41
C PHE A 155 -7.69 4.36 -16.06
N VAL A 156 -8.72 3.51 -16.04
CA VAL A 156 -9.19 2.89 -14.81
C VAL A 156 -8.41 1.60 -14.62
N ASN A 157 -7.90 1.38 -13.42
CA ASN A 157 -7.23 0.14 -13.05
C ASN A 157 -7.98 -0.57 -11.93
N GLY A 158 -7.97 -1.90 -11.98
CA GLY A 158 -8.51 -2.76 -10.94
C GLY A 158 -7.64 -4.00 -10.78
N GLY A 159 -7.32 -4.35 -9.54
CA GLY A 159 -6.44 -5.48 -9.28
C GLY A 159 -6.58 -6.07 -7.88
N ILE A 160 -6.13 -7.30 -7.75
CA ILE A 160 -5.95 -7.99 -6.48
C ILE A 160 -4.46 -8.01 -6.13
N GLU A 161 -4.17 -7.96 -4.84
CA GLU A 161 -2.81 -7.95 -4.34
C GLU A 161 -2.64 -8.88 -3.14
N TYR A 162 -1.45 -9.48 -3.07
CA TYR A 162 -0.92 -10.12 -1.89
C TYR A 162 0.40 -9.45 -1.52
N ASN A 163 0.53 -8.97 -0.29
CA ASN A 163 1.77 -8.41 0.22
C ASN A 163 2.15 -9.07 1.55
N ARG A 164 3.37 -9.60 1.64
CA ARG A 164 4.02 -9.87 2.92
C ARG A 164 4.67 -8.57 3.39
N LEU A 165 4.07 -7.92 4.39
CA LEU A 165 4.48 -6.60 4.88
C LEU A 165 5.76 -6.67 5.74
N GLY A 166 5.97 -7.78 6.43
CA GLY A 166 7.16 -7.98 7.23
C GLY A 166 7.12 -9.27 8.02
N ARG A 167 8.32 -9.71 8.43
CA ARG A 167 8.51 -10.83 9.36
C ARG A 167 9.23 -10.33 10.61
N PHE A 168 8.63 -10.61 11.75
CA PHE A 168 9.22 -10.55 13.08
C PHE A 168 9.59 -11.98 13.50
N SER A 169 10.39 -12.16 14.55
CA SER A 169 10.94 -13.47 14.95
C SER A 169 9.86 -14.57 14.95
N ASP A 170 8.69 -14.28 15.52
CA ASP A 170 7.60 -15.25 15.64
C ASP A 170 6.32 -14.87 14.87
N THR A 171 6.27 -13.69 14.23
CA THR A 171 5.03 -13.19 13.60
C THR A 171 5.29 -12.71 12.18
N SER A 172 4.49 -13.19 11.24
CA SER A 172 4.45 -12.64 9.90
C SER A 172 3.16 -11.88 9.65
N VAL A 173 3.29 -10.73 8.97
CA VAL A 173 2.17 -9.83 8.66
C VAL A 173 1.91 -9.89 7.17
N ASN A 174 0.77 -10.45 6.80
CA ASN A 174 0.35 -10.63 5.41
C ASN A 174 -0.88 -9.80 5.12
N GLN A 175 -0.97 -9.27 3.92
CA GLN A 175 -2.10 -8.47 3.47
C GLN A 175 -2.61 -9.03 2.15
N TYR A 176 -3.93 -9.17 2.04
CA TYR A 176 -4.64 -9.60 0.85
C TYR A 176 -5.75 -8.58 0.59
N GLY A 177 -5.83 -8.05 -0.62
CA GLY A 177 -6.81 -7.01 -0.91
C GLY A 177 -7.14 -6.88 -2.38
N ALA A 178 -8.13 -6.06 -2.64
CA ALA A 178 -8.48 -5.58 -3.98
C ALA A 178 -8.40 -4.06 -4.00
N LYS A 179 -7.92 -3.50 -5.10
CA LYS A 179 -7.76 -2.06 -5.34
C LYS A 179 -8.42 -1.68 -6.65
N VAL A 180 -8.94 -0.46 -6.67
CA VAL A 180 -9.41 0.23 -7.87
C VAL A 180 -8.85 1.64 -7.85
N GLY A 181 -8.50 2.17 -9.01
CA GLY A 181 -7.96 3.51 -9.11
C GLY A 181 -7.92 4.07 -10.52
N LEU A 182 -7.31 5.25 -10.60
CA LEU A 182 -7.13 6.00 -11.84
C LEU A 182 -5.65 6.21 -12.09
N ARG A 183 -5.24 5.99 -13.33
CA ARG A 183 -3.89 6.25 -13.84
C ARG A 183 -3.96 7.32 -14.92
N TYR A 184 -3.09 8.32 -14.83
CA TYR A 184 -2.93 9.36 -15.84
C TYR A 184 -1.51 9.33 -16.41
N ASP A 185 -1.41 9.25 -17.74
CA ASP A 185 -0.15 9.19 -18.48
C ASP A 185 0.16 10.57 -19.07
N PHE A 186 1.38 11.07 -18.86
CA PHE A 186 1.82 12.38 -19.32
C PHE A 186 2.31 12.36 -20.77
#